data_AF-A0A8T0X3F9-F1
#
_entry.id   AF-A0A8T0X3F9-F1
#
_cell.length_a   1.000
_cell.length_b   1.000
_cell.length_c   1.000
_cell.angle_alpha   90.00
_cell.angle_beta   90.00
_cell.angle_gamma   90.00
#
_symmetry.space_group_name_H-M   'P 1'
#
loop_
_entity.id
_entity.type
_entity.pdbx_description
1 polymer ?
#
loop_
_entity_poly.entity_id
_entity_poly.type
_entity_poly.pdbx_seq_one_letter_code
_entity_poly.pdbx_strand_id
1 'polypeptide(L)'
;MAGNGLIVENDPLNWGAAAAELAGSHLDEVKRMVAQARQPVVKIEGSTLRVGQVAAVAAARDASGVAVELDEEARPRVKASSEWILDCIAHGGDIYGVTTGFGGTSHRRTKDGPALQVELLRHLNAGIFGNDRDGHTLPSETVRAAMLVRINTLLQGYSGIRFEILEALAKLLNTGVSPCLPLRGTITASGDLVPLSYIAGLITGRPNAQAVTADGRKVDAAEAFKLAGIDGGFFRLNPKEGLAIVNGTSVGSALAATVLYDANVLAVLSEVLSAVFCEVMNGKPEYTDHLTHKLKHHPGSIEAAAIMEHILEGSSFMKQAKKVNELDPLLKPKQDRYALRTSPQWLGPQIEVIRAATKSIEREAVFTYAEDAASASLPLMQKLRAVLVDHALSSGDAEREPSVFSKITKFEEELRAVLPREVEAARVAVAEGAAAVPNRIKDSRSFPLYRFVREELGCVFLTGEKLKSPGEECNKVFIGISEGKLVDPMLECLKEWDGKPLPIN
;
A
#
# COMPACT_ATOMS: atom_id res chain seq x y z
N MET A 1 9.85 -33.50 19.77
CA MET A 1 8.83 -32.47 19.50
C MET A 1 9.16 -31.26 20.37
N ALA A 2 9.18 -30.05 19.83
CA ALA A 2 8.88 -28.89 20.68
C ALA A 2 7.41 -28.97 21.06
N GLY A 3 7.05 -28.69 22.32
CA GLY A 3 5.66 -28.70 22.74
C GLY A 3 4.90 -27.52 22.14
N ASN A 4 3.62 -27.71 21.80
CA ASN A 4 2.74 -26.59 21.52
C ASN A 4 2.70 -25.66 22.74
N GLY A 5 2.61 -24.35 22.51
CA GLY A 5 2.57 -23.36 23.59
C GLY A 5 1.37 -23.56 24.52
N LEU A 6 1.52 -23.14 25.78
CA LEU A 6 0.41 -23.06 26.72
C LEU A 6 -0.56 -21.93 26.31
N ILE A 7 -1.82 -22.05 26.74
CA ILE A 7 -2.82 -20.99 26.57
C ILE A 7 -2.35 -19.76 27.37
N VAL A 8 -2.35 -18.58 26.73
CA VAL A 8 -2.04 -17.31 27.40
C VAL A 8 -3.22 -16.92 28.28
N GLU A 9 -3.14 -17.14 29.59
CA GLU A 9 -4.26 -16.99 30.52
C GLU A 9 -4.95 -15.60 30.47
N ASN A 10 -4.17 -14.54 30.20
CA ASN A 10 -4.67 -13.16 30.14
C ASN A 10 -5.15 -12.72 28.74
N ASP A 11 -4.92 -13.51 27.68
CA ASP A 11 -5.42 -13.25 26.33
C ASP A 11 -5.64 -14.57 25.55
N PRO A 12 -6.52 -15.47 26.02
CA PRO A 12 -6.63 -16.84 25.51
C PRO A 12 -7.22 -16.93 24.09
N LEU A 13 -7.67 -15.80 23.53
CA LEU A 13 -8.23 -15.66 22.18
C LEU A 13 -7.45 -14.65 21.32
N ASN A 14 -6.30 -14.15 21.80
CA ASN A 14 -5.40 -13.22 21.09
C ASN A 14 -6.06 -11.88 20.67
N TRP A 15 -7.11 -11.45 21.37
CA TRP A 15 -7.80 -10.17 21.13
C TRP A 15 -6.99 -8.98 21.65
N GLY A 16 -6.34 -9.13 22.80
CA GLY A 16 -5.50 -8.10 23.41
C GLY A 16 -4.29 -7.78 22.53
N ALA A 17 -3.59 -8.81 22.04
CA ALA A 17 -2.50 -8.66 21.08
C ALA A 17 -2.96 -8.01 19.76
N ALA A 18 -4.11 -8.42 19.23
CA ALA A 18 -4.67 -7.84 18.00
C ALA A 18 -5.09 -6.36 18.17
N ALA A 19 -5.56 -5.97 19.36
CA ALA A 19 -5.88 -4.58 19.70
C ALA A 19 -4.62 -3.73 19.95
N ALA A 20 -3.56 -4.32 20.54
CA ALA A 20 -2.30 -3.63 20.80
C ALA A 20 -1.56 -3.20 19.52
N GLU A 21 -1.65 -3.98 18.44
CA GLU A 21 -1.13 -3.60 17.11
C GLU A 21 -1.87 -2.39 16.48
N LEU A 22 -3.03 -1.99 17.01
CA LEU A 22 -3.75 -0.76 16.61
C LEU A 22 -3.51 0.43 17.56
N ALA A 23 -2.68 0.26 18.59
CA ALA A 23 -2.30 1.35 19.49
C ALA A 23 -1.28 2.29 18.84
N GLY A 24 -1.22 3.54 19.33
CA GLY A 24 -0.34 4.58 18.79
C GLY A 24 -0.86 5.20 17.48
N SER A 25 -0.12 6.21 17.00
CA SER A 25 -0.45 6.97 15.80
C SER A 25 -0.37 6.12 14.52
N HIS A 26 -1.17 6.48 13.52
CA HIS A 26 -1.03 6.00 12.15
C HIS A 26 0.29 6.47 11.56
N LEU A 27 0.65 7.75 11.74
CA LEU A 27 1.85 8.31 11.13
C LEU A 27 3.13 7.60 11.57
N ASP A 28 3.27 7.22 12.85
CA ASP A 28 4.45 6.49 13.30
C ASP A 28 4.43 5.02 12.84
N GLU A 29 3.25 4.44 12.57
CA GLU A 29 3.12 3.16 11.88
C GLU A 29 3.63 3.25 10.44
N VAL A 30 3.24 4.30 9.69
CA VAL A 30 3.74 4.58 8.34
C VAL A 30 5.25 4.84 8.34
N LYS A 31 5.79 5.63 9.29
CA LYS A 31 7.24 5.83 9.43
C LYS A 31 7.99 4.50 9.64
N ARG A 32 7.48 3.61 10.51
CA ARG A 32 8.07 2.27 10.73
C ARG A 32 8.01 1.42 9.46
N MET A 33 6.87 1.40 8.79
CA MET A 33 6.64 0.65 7.55
C MET A 33 7.56 1.10 6.41
N VAL A 34 7.76 2.41 6.23
CA VAL A 34 8.70 2.99 5.24
C VAL A 34 10.15 2.68 5.62
N ALA A 35 10.51 2.75 6.90
CA ALA A 35 11.86 2.39 7.36
C ALA A 35 12.16 0.89 7.16
N GLN A 36 11.17 0.02 7.28
CA GLN A 36 11.27 -1.41 6.94
C GLN A 36 11.40 -1.63 5.43
N ALA A 37 10.63 -0.90 4.61
CA ALA A 37 10.69 -1.00 3.15
C ALA A 37 12.02 -0.55 2.52
N ARG A 38 12.88 0.11 3.31
CA ARG A 38 14.21 0.59 2.93
C ARG A 38 15.36 -0.28 3.46
N GLN A 39 15.07 -1.40 4.13
CA GLN A 39 16.12 -2.33 4.56
C GLN A 39 16.65 -3.13 3.36
N PRO A 40 17.98 -3.21 3.16
CA PRO A 40 18.57 -3.97 2.06
C PRO A 40 18.51 -5.50 2.28
N VAL A 41 18.09 -5.95 3.46
CA VAL A 41 17.91 -7.37 3.80
C VAL A 41 16.55 -7.57 4.48
N VAL A 42 15.81 -8.56 4.00
CA VAL A 42 14.58 -9.08 4.60
C VAL A 42 14.88 -10.50 5.10
N LYS A 43 15.25 -10.60 6.38
CA LYS A 43 15.37 -11.88 7.09
C LYS A 43 13.98 -12.36 7.50
N ILE A 44 13.64 -13.62 7.19
CA ILE A 44 12.35 -14.23 7.53
C ILE A 44 12.54 -15.49 8.38
N GLU A 45 11.67 -15.65 9.38
CA GLU A 45 11.62 -16.84 10.26
C GLU A 45 10.20 -17.41 10.46
N GLY A 46 9.15 -16.65 10.13
CA GLY A 46 7.75 -17.12 10.14
C GLY A 46 6.75 -16.18 10.79
N SER A 47 7.14 -15.41 11.81
CA SER A 47 6.24 -14.60 12.65
C SER A 47 6.41 -13.08 12.54
N THR A 48 7.53 -12.62 11.98
CA THR A 48 7.96 -11.21 12.02
C THR A 48 7.74 -10.41 10.73
N LEU A 49 7.25 -11.04 9.65
CA LEU A 49 7.03 -10.38 8.36
C LEU A 49 6.01 -9.22 8.46
N ARG A 50 6.28 -8.10 7.78
CA ARG A 50 5.46 -6.87 7.77
C ARG A 50 5.30 -6.31 6.35
N VAL A 51 4.25 -5.54 6.07
CA VAL A 51 3.89 -5.16 4.68
C VAL A 51 5.01 -4.40 3.94
N GLY A 52 5.77 -3.57 4.64
CA GLY A 52 6.92 -2.84 4.05
C GLY A 52 8.01 -3.77 3.50
N GLN A 53 8.27 -4.90 4.15
CA GLN A 53 9.24 -5.90 3.68
C GLN A 53 8.74 -6.64 2.42
N VAL A 54 7.43 -6.91 2.36
CA VAL A 54 6.81 -7.53 1.17
C VAL A 54 6.88 -6.58 -0.02
N ALA A 55 6.56 -5.29 0.18
CA ALA A 55 6.69 -4.25 -0.85
C ALA A 55 8.14 -4.08 -1.33
N ALA A 56 9.12 -4.11 -0.42
CA ALA A 56 10.54 -4.00 -0.75
C ALA A 56 11.02 -5.14 -1.67
N VAL A 57 10.70 -6.40 -1.33
CA VAL A 57 11.09 -7.57 -2.14
C VAL A 57 10.32 -7.63 -3.47
N ALA A 58 9.06 -7.15 -3.50
CA ALA A 58 8.26 -7.06 -4.71
C ALA A 58 8.84 -6.05 -5.73
N ALA A 59 9.25 -4.87 -5.25
CA ALA A 59 9.79 -3.80 -6.09
C ALA A 59 11.27 -4.00 -6.46
N ALA A 60 12.07 -4.63 -5.60
CA ALA A 60 13.43 -5.04 -5.94
C ALA A 60 13.42 -6.11 -7.03
N ARG A 61 14.34 -6.03 -8.01
CA ARG A 61 14.48 -7.06 -9.05
C ARG A 61 15.18 -8.33 -8.55
N ASP A 62 16.19 -8.14 -7.69
CA ASP A 62 17.10 -9.16 -7.18
C ASP A 62 17.78 -8.64 -5.89
N ALA A 63 18.72 -9.42 -5.35
CA ALA A 63 19.43 -9.12 -4.11
C ALA A 63 20.32 -7.87 -4.13
N SER A 64 20.58 -7.25 -5.29
CA SER A 64 21.27 -5.95 -5.36
C SER A 64 20.41 -4.78 -4.86
N GLY A 65 19.08 -4.94 -4.87
CA GLY A 65 18.13 -4.03 -4.23
C GLY A 65 17.77 -4.48 -2.82
N VAL A 66 17.22 -5.69 -2.68
CA VAL A 66 16.80 -6.27 -1.40
C VAL A 66 17.06 -7.78 -1.41
N ALA A 67 17.95 -8.24 -0.53
CA ALA A 67 18.25 -9.64 -0.33
C ALA A 67 17.25 -10.30 0.64
N VAL A 68 16.88 -11.55 0.39
CA VAL A 68 16.06 -12.38 1.26
C VAL A 68 16.95 -13.40 1.98
N GLU A 69 16.87 -13.42 3.31
CA GLU A 69 17.64 -14.31 4.18
C GLU A 69 16.67 -15.22 4.96
N LEU A 70 17.00 -16.51 5.07
CA LEU A 70 16.22 -17.46 5.87
C LEU A 70 16.87 -17.62 7.24
N ASP A 71 16.09 -17.61 8.30
CA ASP A 71 16.66 -17.84 9.63
C ASP A 71 16.98 -19.32 9.88
N GLU A 72 18.25 -19.58 10.19
CA GLU A 72 18.74 -20.93 10.54
C GLU A 72 18.06 -21.48 11.81
N GLU A 73 17.57 -20.62 12.70
CA GLU A 73 16.77 -21.05 13.86
C GLU A 73 15.43 -21.72 13.46
N ALA A 74 14.96 -21.50 12.23
CA ALA A 74 13.81 -22.20 11.68
C ALA A 74 14.14 -23.61 11.13
N ARG A 75 15.41 -23.89 10.78
CA ARG A 75 15.79 -25.17 10.15
C ARG A 75 15.42 -26.40 11.00
N PRO A 76 15.64 -26.45 12.32
CA PRO A 76 15.29 -27.61 13.14
C PRO A 76 13.78 -27.89 13.18
N ARG A 77 12.93 -26.85 13.29
CA ARG A 77 11.47 -27.00 13.35
C ARG A 77 10.88 -27.40 11.99
N VAL A 78 11.37 -26.82 10.90
CA VAL A 78 11.02 -27.24 9.53
C VAL A 78 11.40 -28.71 9.30
N LYS A 79 12.66 -29.07 9.56
CA LYS A 79 13.18 -30.42 9.39
C LYS A 79 12.37 -31.47 10.18
N ALA A 80 12.12 -31.23 11.47
CA ALA A 80 11.36 -32.16 12.31
C ALA A 80 9.95 -32.46 11.76
N SER A 81 9.29 -31.47 11.14
CA SER A 81 7.98 -31.68 10.49
C SER A 81 8.06 -32.52 9.22
N SER A 82 9.16 -32.40 8.47
CA SER A 82 9.39 -33.18 7.25
C SER A 82 9.72 -34.64 7.56
N GLU A 83 10.61 -34.88 8.53
CA GLU A 83 10.94 -36.22 9.01
C GLU A 83 9.72 -36.94 9.60
N TRP A 84 8.88 -36.25 10.40
CA TRP A 84 7.65 -36.81 10.96
C TRP A 84 6.65 -37.32 9.89
N ILE A 85 6.52 -36.61 8.76
CA ILE A 85 5.67 -37.07 7.64
C ILE A 85 6.23 -38.38 7.04
N LEU A 86 7.54 -38.47 6.84
CA LEU A 86 8.18 -39.66 6.29
C LEU A 86 8.04 -40.86 7.24
N ASP A 87 8.28 -40.66 8.54
CA ASP A 87 8.10 -41.69 9.57
C ASP A 87 6.64 -42.17 9.64
N CYS A 88 5.67 -41.26 9.61
CA CYS A 88 4.25 -41.63 9.69
C CYS A 88 3.81 -42.47 8.47
N ILE A 89 4.31 -42.15 7.27
CA ILE A 89 4.02 -42.91 6.05
C ILE A 89 4.70 -44.29 6.07
N ALA A 90 5.94 -44.38 6.55
CA ALA A 90 6.67 -45.64 6.69
C ALA A 90 5.92 -46.65 7.59
N HIS A 91 5.17 -46.15 8.57
CA HIS A 91 4.34 -46.95 9.48
C HIS A 91 2.85 -47.03 9.06
N GLY A 92 2.49 -46.57 7.85
CA GLY A 92 1.17 -46.79 7.24
C GLY A 92 0.09 -45.75 7.56
N GLY A 93 0.45 -44.52 7.93
CA GLY A 93 -0.48 -43.45 8.30
C GLY A 93 -1.49 -43.03 7.22
N ASP A 94 -2.72 -42.72 7.66
CA ASP A 94 -3.78 -42.14 6.82
C ASP A 94 -3.80 -40.62 6.96
N ILE A 95 -3.34 -39.89 5.94
CA ILE A 95 -3.18 -38.42 5.97
C ILE A 95 -3.70 -37.82 4.66
N TYR A 96 -4.57 -36.81 4.78
CA TYR A 96 -5.23 -36.14 3.65
C TYR A 96 -4.23 -35.59 2.61
N GLY A 97 -4.41 -35.98 1.35
CA GLY A 97 -3.58 -35.59 0.21
C GLY A 97 -2.12 -36.05 0.27
N VAL A 98 -1.81 -36.94 1.21
CA VAL A 98 -0.51 -37.57 1.42
C VAL A 98 -0.60 -39.06 1.10
N THR A 99 -1.61 -39.74 1.66
CA THR A 99 -2.02 -41.11 1.31
C THR A 99 -3.45 -41.19 0.75
N THR A 100 -4.20 -40.07 0.76
CA THR A 100 -5.55 -39.93 0.15
C THR A 100 -5.56 -39.12 -1.14
N GLY A 101 -6.68 -39.16 -1.88
CA GLY A 101 -6.99 -38.18 -2.92
C GLY A 101 -7.28 -36.77 -2.37
N PHE A 102 -7.51 -35.81 -3.27
CA PHE A 102 -7.74 -34.39 -2.95
C PHE A 102 -9.22 -33.98 -3.08
N GLY A 103 -9.64 -32.94 -2.36
CA GLY A 103 -10.99 -32.35 -2.42
C GLY A 103 -12.09 -33.39 -2.18
N GLY A 104 -13.19 -33.32 -2.95
CA GLY A 104 -14.28 -34.31 -2.89
C GLY A 104 -13.88 -35.75 -3.27
N THR A 105 -12.64 -35.97 -3.74
CA THR A 105 -12.07 -37.29 -4.07
C THR A 105 -11.20 -37.85 -2.93
N SER A 106 -11.21 -37.22 -1.75
CA SER A 106 -10.49 -37.62 -0.52
C SER A 106 -10.81 -39.02 0.00
N HIS A 107 -11.90 -39.65 -0.45
CA HIS A 107 -12.21 -41.04 -0.15
C HIS A 107 -11.28 -42.05 -0.86
N ARG A 108 -10.61 -41.67 -1.96
CA ARG A 108 -9.65 -42.54 -2.65
C ARG A 108 -8.34 -42.63 -1.84
N ARG A 109 -7.64 -43.76 -1.95
CA ARG A 109 -6.34 -44.05 -1.31
C ARG A 109 -5.32 -44.48 -2.34
N THR A 110 -4.04 -44.24 -2.07
CA THR A 110 -2.90 -44.71 -2.87
C THR A 110 -1.74 -45.10 -1.98
N LYS A 111 -0.86 -45.97 -2.49
CA LYS A 111 0.46 -46.27 -1.88
C LYS A 111 1.61 -45.59 -2.63
N ASP A 112 1.36 -45.05 -3.82
CA ASP A 112 2.33 -44.27 -4.58
C ASP A 112 2.15 -42.77 -4.28
N GLY A 113 2.75 -42.36 -3.17
CA GLY A 113 2.78 -40.96 -2.73
C GLY A 113 3.54 -40.02 -3.70
N PRO A 114 4.71 -40.40 -4.24
CA PRO A 114 5.42 -39.59 -5.24
C PRO A 114 4.60 -39.35 -6.52
N ALA A 115 3.96 -40.36 -7.10
CA ALA A 115 3.10 -40.18 -8.27
C ALA A 115 1.88 -39.30 -7.96
N LEU A 116 1.34 -39.37 -6.74
CA LEU A 116 0.27 -38.48 -6.29
C LEU A 116 0.71 -37.00 -6.27
N GLN A 117 1.96 -36.69 -5.87
CA GLN A 117 2.46 -35.30 -5.93
C GLN A 117 2.67 -34.83 -7.38
N VAL A 118 3.12 -35.71 -8.29
CA VAL A 118 3.23 -35.41 -9.73
C VAL A 118 1.85 -35.09 -10.33
N GLU A 119 0.84 -35.90 -9.99
CA GLU A 119 -0.54 -35.73 -10.45
C GLU A 119 -1.21 -34.48 -9.86
N LEU A 120 -0.90 -34.12 -8.61
CA LEU A 120 -1.33 -32.86 -7.97
C LEU A 120 -0.92 -31.65 -8.82
N LEU A 121 0.36 -31.54 -9.16
CA LEU A 121 0.84 -30.43 -9.98
C LEU A 121 0.34 -30.52 -11.42
N ARG A 122 0.11 -31.73 -11.95
CA ARG A 122 -0.41 -31.91 -13.32
C ARG A 122 -1.83 -31.37 -13.48
N HIS A 123 -2.72 -31.59 -12.53
CA HIS A 123 -4.11 -31.11 -12.64
C HIS A 123 -4.32 -29.67 -12.16
N LEU A 124 -3.45 -29.16 -11.26
CA LEU A 124 -3.50 -27.76 -10.83
C LEU A 124 -2.88 -26.77 -11.82
N ASN A 125 -2.03 -27.23 -12.75
CA ASN A 125 -1.53 -26.44 -13.89
C ASN A 125 -2.65 -26.19 -14.95
N ALA A 126 -3.76 -25.58 -14.54
CA ALA A 126 -4.94 -25.27 -15.35
C ALA A 126 -5.05 -23.78 -15.74
N GLY A 127 -3.99 -22.99 -15.53
CA GLY A 127 -3.94 -21.57 -15.85
C GLY A 127 -3.80 -21.28 -17.34
N ILE A 128 -4.48 -20.25 -17.83
CA ILE A 128 -4.41 -19.77 -19.22
C ILE A 128 -3.53 -18.52 -19.27
N PHE A 129 -2.47 -18.57 -20.09
CA PHE A 129 -1.43 -17.52 -20.17
C PHE A 129 -1.63 -16.53 -21.32
N GLY A 130 -2.56 -16.79 -22.25
CA GLY A 130 -2.67 -16.02 -23.49
C GLY A 130 -1.39 -16.08 -24.32
N ASN A 131 -1.09 -15.03 -25.08
CA ASN A 131 0.26 -14.72 -25.52
C ASN A 131 0.95 -13.79 -24.51
N ASP A 132 2.29 -13.70 -24.55
CA ASP A 132 3.14 -12.93 -23.61
C ASP A 132 2.92 -11.39 -23.60
N ARG A 133 1.85 -10.89 -24.22
CA ARG A 133 1.47 -9.46 -24.28
C ARG A 133 0.01 -9.19 -23.91
N ASP A 134 -0.79 -10.23 -23.69
CA ASP A 134 -2.26 -10.12 -23.66
C ASP A 134 -2.84 -9.86 -22.25
N GLY A 135 -2.00 -9.63 -21.24
CA GLY A 135 -2.44 -9.33 -19.88
C GLY A 135 -3.03 -10.53 -19.10
N HIS A 136 -2.57 -11.74 -19.41
CA HIS A 136 -3.01 -12.99 -18.78
C HIS A 136 -2.00 -13.61 -17.80
N THR A 137 -0.78 -13.07 -17.71
CA THR A 137 0.25 -13.40 -16.72
C THR A 137 0.11 -12.56 -15.44
N LEU A 138 0.44 -13.15 -14.30
CA LEU A 138 0.61 -12.42 -13.03
C LEU A 138 1.94 -11.62 -13.08
N PRO A 139 1.99 -10.35 -12.60
CA PRO A 139 3.23 -9.56 -12.59
C PRO A 139 4.34 -10.22 -11.77
N SER A 140 5.59 -10.09 -12.25
CA SER A 140 6.82 -10.58 -11.61
C SER A 140 6.95 -10.12 -10.15
N GLU A 141 6.57 -8.88 -9.89
CA GLU A 141 6.56 -8.19 -8.62
C GLU A 141 5.62 -8.91 -7.63
N THR A 142 4.41 -9.25 -8.08
CA THR A 142 3.44 -10.05 -7.31
C THR A 142 3.90 -11.50 -7.15
N VAL A 143 4.57 -12.10 -8.14
CA VAL A 143 5.15 -13.45 -8.03
C VAL A 143 6.24 -13.48 -6.95
N ARG A 144 7.14 -12.49 -6.93
CA ARG A 144 8.20 -12.36 -5.92
C ARG A 144 7.62 -12.15 -4.52
N ALA A 145 6.62 -11.28 -4.39
CA ALA A 145 5.88 -11.09 -3.14
C ALA A 145 5.25 -12.41 -2.65
N ALA A 146 4.59 -13.15 -3.56
CA ALA A 146 3.94 -14.42 -3.25
C ALA A 146 4.94 -15.52 -2.85
N MET A 147 6.12 -15.55 -3.48
CA MET A 147 7.21 -16.44 -3.10
C MET A 147 7.75 -16.12 -1.70
N LEU A 148 7.97 -14.84 -1.37
CA LEU A 148 8.41 -14.43 -0.03
C LEU A 148 7.40 -14.87 1.04
N VAL A 149 6.12 -14.56 0.85
CA VAL A 149 5.06 -14.95 1.80
C VAL A 149 4.91 -16.48 1.86
N ARG A 150 5.04 -17.19 0.73
CA ARG A 150 5.02 -18.65 0.71
C ARG A 150 6.17 -19.26 1.51
N ILE A 151 7.38 -18.71 1.43
CA ILE A 151 8.51 -19.19 2.25
C ILE A 151 8.26 -18.87 3.73
N ASN A 152 7.87 -17.63 4.07
CA ASN A 152 7.61 -17.23 5.46
C ASN A 152 6.54 -18.13 6.12
N THR A 153 5.45 -18.43 5.41
CA THR A 153 4.38 -19.36 5.85
C THR A 153 4.73 -20.85 5.75
N LEU A 154 6.02 -21.19 5.70
CA LEU A 154 6.55 -22.56 5.81
C LEU A 154 7.62 -22.69 6.91
N LEU A 155 8.22 -21.59 7.38
CA LEU A 155 9.32 -21.59 8.36
C LEU A 155 8.89 -21.85 9.82
N GLN A 156 7.60 -21.79 10.13
CA GLN A 156 7.05 -22.10 11.46
C GLN A 156 7.22 -23.58 11.85
N GLY A 157 7.47 -24.48 10.89
CA GLY A 157 7.70 -25.90 11.16
C GLY A 157 6.45 -26.77 11.36
N TYR A 158 5.31 -26.38 10.78
CA TYR A 158 4.08 -27.18 10.80
C TYR A 158 3.71 -27.78 9.43
N SER A 159 4.53 -27.52 8.41
CA SER A 159 4.13 -27.69 7.01
C SER A 159 4.59 -28.99 6.35
N GLY A 160 5.53 -29.72 6.94
CA GLY A 160 5.98 -31.02 6.42
C GLY A 160 6.80 -30.94 5.13
N ILE A 161 7.65 -29.90 5.00
CA ILE A 161 8.46 -29.64 3.81
C ILE A 161 9.95 -29.57 4.16
N ARG A 162 10.81 -30.01 3.24
CA ARG A 162 12.26 -29.81 3.30
C ARG A 162 12.65 -28.34 3.29
N PHE A 163 13.64 -27.98 4.11
CA PHE A 163 14.19 -26.62 4.16
C PHE A 163 14.95 -26.28 2.86
N GLU A 164 15.50 -27.29 2.21
CA GLU A 164 16.25 -27.19 0.94
C GLU A 164 15.37 -26.69 -0.22
N ILE A 165 14.05 -26.89 -0.15
CA ILE A 165 13.08 -26.30 -1.09
C ILE A 165 12.91 -24.80 -0.81
N LEU A 166 12.94 -24.39 0.47
CA LEU A 166 12.86 -22.98 0.87
C LEU A 166 14.12 -22.22 0.44
N GLU A 167 15.30 -22.83 0.59
CA GLU A 167 16.58 -22.31 0.07
C GLU A 167 16.54 -22.12 -1.46
N ALA A 168 15.98 -23.08 -2.20
CA ALA A 168 15.82 -22.97 -3.65
C ALA A 168 14.87 -21.81 -4.05
N LEU A 169 13.78 -21.60 -3.30
CA LEU A 169 12.87 -20.46 -3.51
C LEU A 169 13.53 -19.11 -3.14
N ALA A 170 14.36 -19.08 -2.09
CA ALA A 170 15.14 -17.90 -1.72
C ALA A 170 16.24 -17.57 -2.75
N LYS A 171 16.91 -18.58 -3.31
CA LYS A 171 17.85 -18.43 -4.44
C LYS A 171 17.16 -17.75 -5.63
N LEU A 172 15.98 -18.24 -6.06
CA LEU A 172 15.19 -17.63 -7.14
C LEU A 172 14.86 -16.15 -6.88
N LEU A 173 14.47 -15.79 -5.65
CA LEU A 173 14.23 -14.39 -5.25
C LEU A 173 15.50 -13.55 -5.33
N ASN A 174 16.62 -14.06 -4.82
CA ASN A 174 17.88 -13.33 -4.74
C ASN A 174 18.56 -13.14 -6.11
N THR A 175 18.30 -14.02 -7.10
CA THR A 175 18.79 -13.88 -8.48
C THR A 175 17.76 -13.31 -9.46
N GLY A 176 16.59 -12.88 -8.99
CA GLY A 176 15.55 -12.27 -9.82
C GLY A 176 14.90 -13.21 -10.85
N VAL A 177 14.84 -14.51 -10.57
CA VAL A 177 14.25 -15.53 -11.46
C VAL A 177 12.83 -15.84 -10.98
N SER A 178 11.84 -15.26 -11.65
CA SER A 178 10.42 -15.32 -11.24
C SER A 178 9.63 -16.32 -12.10
N PRO A 179 9.00 -17.38 -11.55
CA PRO A 179 8.18 -18.32 -12.32
C PRO A 179 7.01 -17.61 -13.02
N CYS A 180 6.68 -18.04 -14.24
CA CYS A 180 5.52 -17.54 -14.96
C CYS A 180 4.22 -18.08 -14.33
N LEU A 181 3.45 -17.20 -13.68
CA LEU A 181 2.15 -17.53 -13.07
C LEU A 181 0.98 -16.97 -13.90
N PRO A 182 -0.19 -17.65 -13.93
CA PRO A 182 -1.40 -17.12 -14.55
C PRO A 182 -2.04 -16.04 -13.67
N LEU A 183 -2.61 -14.99 -14.28
CA LEU A 183 -3.29 -13.91 -13.56
C LEU A 183 -4.62 -14.35 -12.91
N ARG A 184 -5.22 -15.44 -13.38
CA ARG A 184 -6.53 -15.94 -12.96
C ARG A 184 -6.51 -17.47 -12.81
N GLY A 185 -7.42 -17.99 -11.99
CA GLY A 185 -7.58 -19.43 -11.72
C GLY A 185 -7.58 -19.81 -10.24
N THR A 186 -7.28 -18.87 -9.33
CA THR A 186 -7.52 -19.04 -7.89
C THR A 186 -8.89 -18.49 -7.47
N ILE A 187 -9.42 -19.04 -6.38
CA ILE A 187 -10.54 -18.48 -5.59
C ILE A 187 -10.13 -18.21 -4.13
N THR A 188 -8.85 -18.47 -3.78
CA THR A 188 -8.23 -18.19 -2.47
C THR A 188 -9.01 -18.75 -1.25
N ALA A 189 -9.77 -19.84 -1.43
CA ALA A 189 -10.67 -20.40 -0.41
C ALA A 189 -9.95 -21.27 0.65
N SER A 190 -9.12 -22.22 0.22
CA SER A 190 -8.20 -23.00 1.07
C SER A 190 -6.72 -22.81 0.69
N GLY A 191 -6.48 -22.05 -0.38
CA GLY A 191 -5.16 -21.77 -0.91
C GLY A 191 -5.20 -21.34 -2.39
N ASP A 192 -4.12 -20.71 -2.83
CA ASP A 192 -3.93 -20.23 -4.21
C ASP A 192 -3.42 -21.35 -5.13
N LEU A 193 -4.15 -22.48 -5.13
CA LEU A 193 -3.74 -23.78 -5.68
C LEU A 193 -3.20 -23.72 -7.11
N VAL A 194 -3.93 -23.06 -8.02
CA VAL A 194 -3.56 -22.97 -9.44
C VAL A 194 -2.26 -22.19 -9.64
N PRO A 195 -2.14 -20.89 -9.28
CA PRO A 195 -0.88 -20.16 -9.47
C PRO A 195 0.30 -20.74 -8.68
N LEU A 196 0.11 -21.16 -7.41
CA LEU A 196 1.20 -21.75 -6.62
C LEU A 196 1.70 -23.09 -7.22
N SER A 197 0.88 -23.82 -7.99
CA SER A 197 1.32 -25.01 -8.72
C SER A 197 2.31 -24.74 -9.86
N TYR A 198 2.46 -23.49 -10.31
CA TYR A 198 3.51 -23.11 -11.27
C TYR A 198 4.85 -22.85 -10.59
N ILE A 199 4.85 -22.36 -9.35
CA ILE A 199 6.05 -22.29 -8.50
C ILE A 199 6.57 -23.71 -8.23
N ALA A 200 5.68 -24.60 -7.74
CA ALA A 200 5.99 -26.00 -7.56
C ALA A 200 6.39 -26.69 -8.88
N GLY A 201 5.79 -26.28 -10.00
CA GLY A 201 6.09 -26.77 -11.33
C GLY A 201 7.50 -26.42 -11.82
N LEU A 202 8.00 -25.22 -11.51
CA LEU A 202 9.39 -24.84 -11.77
C LEU A 202 10.35 -25.68 -10.90
N ILE A 203 10.09 -25.77 -9.59
CA ILE A 203 10.89 -26.54 -8.62
C ILE A 203 10.99 -28.04 -8.97
N THR A 204 9.96 -28.60 -9.59
CA THR A 204 9.88 -30.01 -10.04
C THR A 204 10.28 -30.24 -11.50
N GLY A 205 10.69 -29.19 -12.24
CA GLY A 205 11.13 -29.32 -13.63
C GLY A 205 10.04 -29.75 -14.62
N ARG A 206 8.79 -29.34 -14.40
CA ARG A 206 7.67 -29.69 -15.30
C ARG A 206 7.94 -29.18 -16.72
N PRO A 207 7.67 -29.94 -17.79
CA PRO A 207 7.95 -29.53 -19.18
C PRO A 207 7.24 -28.24 -19.63
N ASN A 208 6.18 -27.82 -18.93
CA ASN A 208 5.44 -26.58 -19.19
C ASN A 208 5.84 -25.41 -18.26
N ALA A 209 6.84 -25.58 -17.39
CA ALA A 209 7.27 -24.56 -16.46
C ALA A 209 8.26 -23.60 -17.13
N GLN A 210 8.01 -22.30 -16.96
CA GLN A 210 8.83 -21.22 -17.48
C GLN A 210 9.05 -20.16 -16.39
N ALA A 211 10.10 -19.37 -16.51
CA ALA A 211 10.39 -18.24 -15.64
C ALA A 211 10.83 -17.01 -16.46
N VAL A 212 10.76 -15.83 -15.85
CA VAL A 212 11.31 -14.58 -16.35
C VAL A 212 12.47 -14.18 -15.44
N THR A 213 13.58 -13.74 -16.04
CA THR A 213 14.80 -13.31 -15.34
C THR A 213 14.87 -11.78 -15.24
N ALA A 214 15.78 -11.22 -14.44
CA ALA A 214 15.80 -9.79 -14.09
C ALA A 214 15.97 -8.80 -15.27
N ASP A 215 16.41 -9.28 -16.44
CA ASP A 215 16.50 -8.53 -17.71
C ASP A 215 15.23 -8.62 -18.58
N GLY A 216 14.24 -9.42 -18.17
CA GLY A 216 13.01 -9.72 -18.90
C GLY A 216 13.07 -10.97 -19.79
N ARG A 217 14.21 -11.66 -19.90
CA ARG A 217 14.34 -12.89 -20.70
C ARG A 217 13.56 -14.04 -20.07
N LYS A 218 12.72 -14.67 -20.89
CA LYS A 218 11.95 -15.87 -20.58
C LYS A 218 12.79 -17.13 -20.79
N VAL A 219 12.75 -18.06 -19.83
CA VAL A 219 13.59 -19.27 -19.76
C VAL A 219 12.76 -20.50 -19.34
N ASP A 220 13.28 -21.71 -19.60
CA ASP A 220 12.74 -22.96 -19.06
C ASP A 220 13.23 -23.24 -17.63
N ALA A 221 12.73 -24.32 -17.01
CA ALA A 221 13.10 -24.71 -15.65
C ALA A 221 14.60 -25.06 -15.46
N ALA A 222 15.27 -25.61 -16.47
CA ALA A 222 16.67 -26.03 -16.36
C ALA A 222 17.62 -24.83 -16.41
N GLU A 223 17.38 -23.90 -17.35
CA GLU A 223 18.08 -22.62 -17.40
C GLU A 223 17.74 -21.76 -16.18
N ALA A 224 16.51 -21.78 -15.67
CA ALA A 224 16.13 -21.10 -14.42
C ALA A 224 16.93 -21.61 -13.21
N PHE A 225 17.04 -22.94 -13.02
CA PHE A 225 17.84 -23.54 -11.95
C PHE A 225 19.32 -23.15 -12.06
N LYS A 226 19.89 -23.20 -13.27
CA LYS A 226 21.27 -22.82 -13.56
C LYS A 226 21.54 -21.34 -13.26
N LEU A 227 20.65 -20.43 -13.66
CA LEU A 227 20.79 -18.99 -13.42
C LEU A 227 20.60 -18.63 -11.94
N ALA A 228 19.78 -19.37 -11.20
CA ALA A 228 19.59 -19.21 -9.77
C ALA A 228 20.64 -19.95 -8.91
N GLY A 229 21.58 -20.67 -9.52
CA GLY A 229 22.59 -21.46 -8.81
C GLY A 229 21.98 -22.56 -7.93
N ILE A 230 20.94 -23.24 -8.40
CA ILE A 230 20.25 -24.31 -7.67
C ILE A 230 20.84 -25.68 -8.06
N ASP A 231 21.75 -26.14 -7.22
CA ASP A 231 22.46 -27.41 -7.36
C ASP A 231 21.57 -28.64 -7.09
N GLY A 232 22.04 -29.84 -7.45
CA GLY A 232 21.33 -31.10 -7.21
C GLY A 232 20.23 -31.45 -8.21
N GLY A 233 19.75 -30.49 -9.00
CA GLY A 233 18.72 -30.68 -10.03
C GLY A 233 17.29 -30.64 -9.49
N PHE A 234 16.31 -31.00 -10.33
CA PHE A 234 14.89 -30.85 -10.00
C PHE A 234 14.46 -31.69 -8.79
N PHE A 235 13.69 -31.08 -7.89
CA PHE A 235 13.20 -31.75 -6.70
C PHE A 235 12.14 -32.79 -7.05
N ARG A 236 12.36 -34.04 -6.62
CA ARG A 236 11.27 -35.02 -6.46
C ARG A 236 10.59 -34.73 -5.14
N LEU A 237 9.33 -34.34 -5.17
CA LEU A 237 8.57 -34.01 -3.96
C LEU A 237 8.24 -35.26 -3.16
N ASN A 238 8.54 -35.22 -1.87
CA ASN A 238 8.01 -36.17 -0.91
C ASN A 238 6.50 -35.94 -0.76
N PRO A 239 5.74 -36.94 -0.26
CA PRO A 239 4.36 -36.71 0.16
C PRO A 239 4.26 -35.54 1.13
N LYS A 240 3.11 -34.86 1.15
CA LYS A 240 2.84 -33.56 1.80
C LYS A 240 3.52 -32.34 1.17
N GLU A 241 4.70 -32.45 0.54
CA GLU A 241 5.42 -31.27 0.03
C GLU A 241 4.70 -30.56 -1.12
N GLY A 242 4.04 -31.30 -2.01
CA GLY A 242 3.21 -30.69 -3.06
C GLY A 242 2.09 -29.83 -2.48
N LEU A 243 1.38 -30.36 -1.48
CA LEU A 243 0.40 -29.59 -0.71
C LEU A 243 1.02 -28.43 0.07
N ALA A 244 2.22 -28.60 0.65
CA ALA A 244 2.88 -27.52 1.38
C ALA A 244 3.19 -26.31 0.48
N ILE A 245 3.54 -26.53 -0.79
CA ILE A 245 3.74 -25.43 -1.74
C ILE A 245 2.38 -24.86 -2.20
N VAL A 246 1.45 -25.69 -2.68
CA VAL A 246 0.23 -25.17 -3.34
C VAL A 246 -0.89 -24.71 -2.40
N ASN A 247 -0.96 -25.24 -1.18
CA ASN A 247 -2.03 -24.94 -0.23
C ASN A 247 -1.61 -23.82 0.74
N GLY A 248 -1.98 -22.58 0.39
CA GLY A 248 -1.82 -21.39 1.19
C GLY A 248 -2.28 -20.14 0.45
N THR A 249 -2.69 -19.11 1.18
CA THR A 249 -3.25 -17.83 0.66
C THR A 249 -2.16 -16.87 0.17
N SER A 250 -0.99 -17.40 -0.22
CA SER A 250 0.25 -16.63 -0.38
C SER A 250 0.26 -15.69 -1.59
N VAL A 251 -0.62 -15.85 -2.59
CA VAL A 251 -0.71 -14.91 -3.72
C VAL A 251 -1.65 -13.76 -3.36
N GLY A 252 -2.81 -14.07 -2.78
CA GLY A 252 -3.78 -13.07 -2.35
C GLY A 252 -3.23 -12.15 -1.24
N SER A 253 -2.66 -12.74 -0.19
CA SER A 253 -2.08 -12.00 0.95
C SER A 253 -0.87 -11.15 0.56
N ALA A 254 0.00 -11.65 -0.33
CA ALA A 254 1.15 -10.90 -0.81
C ALA A 254 0.77 -9.67 -1.64
N LEU A 255 -0.21 -9.80 -2.55
CA LEU A 255 -0.74 -8.66 -3.31
C LEU A 255 -1.48 -7.67 -2.39
N ALA A 256 -2.23 -8.17 -1.40
CA ALA A 256 -2.87 -7.31 -0.41
C ALA A 256 -1.84 -6.55 0.43
N ALA A 257 -0.69 -7.15 0.76
CA ALA A 257 0.38 -6.51 1.51
C ALA A 257 1.00 -5.34 0.74
N THR A 258 1.30 -5.50 -0.56
CA THR A 258 1.83 -4.39 -1.37
C THR A 258 0.79 -3.28 -1.57
N VAL A 259 -0.47 -3.63 -1.82
CA VAL A 259 -1.58 -2.66 -1.91
C VAL A 259 -1.78 -1.89 -0.60
N LEU A 260 -1.61 -2.54 0.56
CA LEU A 260 -1.75 -1.88 1.87
C LEU A 260 -0.55 -1.01 2.22
N TYR A 261 0.67 -1.34 1.74
CA TYR A 261 1.80 -0.41 1.81
C TYR A 261 1.47 0.91 1.09
N ASP A 262 1.02 0.85 -0.16
CA ASP A 262 0.64 2.03 -0.95
C ASP A 262 -0.55 2.78 -0.32
N ALA A 263 -1.59 2.06 0.13
CA ALA A 263 -2.76 2.67 0.74
C ALA A 263 -2.44 3.45 2.02
N ASN A 264 -1.52 2.96 2.85
CA ASN A 264 -1.06 3.65 4.05
C ASN A 264 -0.28 4.94 3.72
N VAL A 265 0.59 4.90 2.71
CA VAL A 265 1.32 6.10 2.23
C VAL A 265 0.35 7.13 1.63
N LEU A 266 -0.59 6.68 0.79
CA LEU A 266 -1.55 7.55 0.11
C LEU A 266 -2.62 8.12 1.07
N ALA A 267 -2.91 7.44 2.18
CA ALA A 267 -3.75 7.98 3.24
C ALA A 267 -3.09 9.22 3.88
N VAL A 268 -1.82 9.13 4.32
CA VAL A 268 -1.06 10.28 4.85
C VAL A 268 -0.95 11.40 3.81
N LEU A 269 -0.73 11.05 2.53
CA LEU A 269 -0.72 12.03 1.45
C LEU A 269 -2.04 12.81 1.35
N SER A 270 -3.18 12.13 1.53
CA SER A 270 -4.51 12.76 1.46
C SER A 270 -4.75 13.75 2.62
N GLU A 271 -4.18 13.50 3.80
CA GLU A 271 -4.24 14.40 4.94
C GLU A 271 -3.37 15.65 4.69
N VAL A 272 -2.11 15.44 4.28
CA VAL A 272 -1.16 16.52 3.96
C VAL A 272 -1.70 17.40 2.81
N LEU A 273 -2.25 16.80 1.76
CA LEU A 273 -2.84 17.54 0.64
C LEU A 273 -4.15 18.25 1.03
N SER A 274 -4.90 17.77 2.02
CA SER A 274 -6.08 18.48 2.55
C SER A 274 -5.69 19.79 3.25
N ALA A 275 -4.56 19.80 3.98
CA ALA A 275 -4.00 21.03 4.54
C ALA A 275 -3.49 21.99 3.44
N VAL A 276 -2.74 21.50 2.46
CA VAL A 276 -2.27 22.32 1.31
C VAL A 276 -3.45 22.88 0.50
N PHE A 277 -4.54 22.12 0.36
CA PHE A 277 -5.78 22.61 -0.24
C PHE A 277 -6.39 23.76 0.58
N CYS A 278 -6.39 23.68 1.91
CA CYS A 278 -6.81 24.79 2.76
C CYS A 278 -5.91 26.04 2.61
N GLU A 279 -4.58 25.87 2.51
CA GLU A 279 -3.64 26.97 2.25
C GLU A 279 -3.99 27.74 0.96
N VAL A 280 -4.07 27.03 -0.18
CA VAL A 280 -4.28 27.68 -1.49
C VAL A 280 -5.71 28.21 -1.68
N MET A 281 -6.71 27.58 -1.03
CA MET A 281 -8.09 28.05 -1.03
C MET A 281 -8.34 29.22 -0.07
N ASN A 282 -7.35 29.60 0.76
CA ASN A 282 -7.48 30.58 1.83
C ASN A 282 -8.63 30.21 2.80
N GLY A 283 -8.71 28.94 3.22
CA GLY A 283 -9.75 28.46 4.13
C GLY A 283 -9.69 29.07 5.54
N LYS A 284 -10.56 28.55 6.42
CA LYS A 284 -10.61 28.85 7.85
C LYS A 284 -10.03 27.66 8.63
N PRO A 285 -8.78 27.73 9.15
CA PRO A 285 -8.08 26.60 9.76
C PRO A 285 -8.78 26.00 10.99
N GLU A 286 -9.74 26.73 11.58
CA GLU A 286 -10.58 26.33 12.71
C GLU A 286 -11.36 25.02 12.48
N TYR A 287 -11.42 24.48 11.26
CA TYR A 287 -11.94 23.12 11.01
C TYR A 287 -11.05 22.00 11.59
N THR A 288 -9.79 22.30 11.89
CA THR A 288 -8.82 21.36 12.48
C THR A 288 -8.80 21.36 14.01
N ASP A 289 -9.45 22.36 14.64
CA ASP A 289 -9.49 22.55 16.10
C ASP A 289 -9.79 21.24 16.85
N HIS A 290 -8.90 20.87 17.76
CA HIS A 290 -8.95 19.57 18.44
C HIS A 290 -10.24 19.32 19.22
N LEU A 291 -10.91 20.33 19.78
CA LEU A 291 -12.16 20.14 20.52
C LEU A 291 -13.25 19.57 19.60
N THR A 292 -13.30 20.03 18.35
CA THR A 292 -14.25 19.57 17.32
C THR A 292 -14.15 18.06 17.06
N HIS A 293 -12.94 17.49 17.13
CA HIS A 293 -12.70 16.07 16.83
C HIS A 293 -12.68 15.21 18.09
N LYS A 294 -12.15 15.74 19.20
CA LYS A 294 -12.18 15.12 20.53
C LYS A 294 -13.60 14.77 20.99
N LEU A 295 -14.55 15.67 20.74
CA LEU A 295 -15.99 15.47 21.03
C LEU A 295 -16.67 14.40 20.15
N LYS A 296 -15.97 13.87 19.13
CA LYS A 296 -16.46 12.78 18.27
C LYS A 296 -15.74 11.44 18.49
N HIS A 297 -14.69 11.41 19.31
CA HIS A 297 -13.96 10.22 19.77
C HIS A 297 -13.26 9.34 18.71
N HIS A 298 -13.54 9.50 17.41
CA HIS A 298 -12.88 8.75 16.32
C HIS A 298 -11.37 9.07 16.24
N PRO A 299 -10.47 8.10 16.53
CA PRO A 299 -9.03 8.37 16.60
C PRO A 299 -8.44 8.81 15.26
N GLY A 300 -8.88 8.23 14.14
CA GLY A 300 -8.42 8.63 12.80
C GLY A 300 -8.84 10.05 12.44
N SER A 301 -10.01 10.51 12.90
CA SER A 301 -10.41 11.91 12.71
C SER A 301 -9.63 12.90 13.58
N ILE A 302 -9.23 12.47 14.78
CA ILE A 302 -8.40 13.27 15.69
C ILE A 302 -6.98 13.39 15.15
N GLU A 303 -6.41 12.30 14.62
CA GLU A 303 -5.06 12.31 14.02
C GLU A 303 -5.03 13.11 12.72
N ALA A 304 -5.98 12.87 11.79
CA ALA A 304 -6.09 13.64 10.55
C ALA A 304 -6.26 15.15 10.80
N ALA A 305 -6.99 15.53 11.85
CA ALA A 305 -7.12 16.92 12.25
C ALA A 305 -5.80 17.50 12.76
N ALA A 306 -5.09 16.81 13.65
CA ALA A 306 -3.80 17.26 14.21
C ALA A 306 -2.69 17.34 13.15
N ILE A 307 -2.67 16.43 12.17
CA ILE A 307 -1.76 16.47 11.02
C ILE A 307 -2.02 17.72 10.16
N MET A 308 -3.29 18.06 9.90
CA MET A 308 -3.63 19.28 9.16
C MET A 308 -3.37 20.56 9.99
N GLU A 309 -3.71 20.55 11.28
CA GLU A 309 -3.45 21.64 12.24
C GLU A 309 -1.96 21.98 12.28
N HIS A 310 -1.09 20.96 12.35
CA HIS A 310 0.37 21.12 12.33
C HIS A 310 0.86 21.85 11.08
N ILE A 311 0.39 21.48 9.88
CA ILE A 311 0.78 22.13 8.63
C ILE A 311 0.25 23.58 8.58
N LEU A 312 -0.99 23.81 9.00
CA LEU A 312 -1.67 25.11 8.90
C LEU A 312 -1.12 26.15 9.90
N GLU A 313 -0.76 25.76 11.13
CA GLU A 313 -0.04 26.64 12.07
C GLU A 313 1.36 27.00 11.53
N GLY A 314 1.97 26.05 10.81
CA GLY A 314 3.20 26.25 10.06
C GLY A 314 3.08 27.13 8.81
N SER A 315 1.89 27.64 8.44
CA SER A 315 1.63 28.23 7.12
C SER A 315 1.83 29.76 7.05
N SER A 316 2.58 30.23 6.05
CA SER A 316 2.64 31.66 5.68
C SER A 316 1.36 32.14 4.97
N PHE A 317 0.58 31.24 4.37
CA PHE A 317 -0.72 31.56 3.79
C PHE A 317 -1.75 31.83 4.89
N MET A 318 -1.83 31.00 5.93
CA MET A 318 -2.74 31.23 7.07
C MET A 318 -2.41 32.54 7.81
N LYS A 319 -1.12 32.82 8.01
CA LYS A 319 -0.62 34.08 8.62
C LYS A 319 -0.98 35.33 7.79
N GLN A 320 -1.11 35.20 6.46
CA GLN A 320 -1.63 36.28 5.60
C GLN A 320 -3.17 36.35 5.63
N ALA A 321 -3.84 35.20 5.57
CA ALA A 321 -5.30 35.11 5.55
C ALA A 321 -5.93 35.74 6.80
N LYS A 322 -5.30 35.56 7.98
CA LYS A 322 -5.70 36.22 9.22
C LYS A 322 -5.66 37.75 9.10
N LYS A 323 -4.56 38.32 8.60
CA LYS A 323 -4.40 39.78 8.39
C LYS A 323 -5.43 40.37 7.42
N VAL A 324 -5.90 39.59 6.44
CA VAL A 324 -6.97 40.03 5.52
C VAL A 324 -8.33 40.01 6.22
N ASN A 325 -8.64 38.96 6.99
CA ASN A 325 -9.87 38.88 7.79
C ASN A 325 -9.98 40.01 8.84
N GLU A 326 -8.84 40.46 9.39
CA GLU A 326 -8.75 41.56 10.35
C GLU A 326 -9.06 42.95 9.73
N LEU A 327 -8.97 43.09 8.40
CA LEU A 327 -9.27 44.33 7.67
C LEU A 327 -10.73 44.41 7.20
N ASP A 328 -11.30 43.29 6.74
CA ASP A 328 -12.73 43.17 6.42
C ASP A 328 -13.24 41.73 6.70
N PRO A 329 -14.01 41.54 7.79
CA PRO A 329 -14.58 40.24 8.14
C PRO A 329 -15.61 39.67 7.15
N LEU A 330 -16.12 40.47 6.21
CA LEU A 330 -17.16 40.07 5.25
C LEU A 330 -16.60 39.52 3.93
N LEU A 331 -15.29 39.68 3.66
CA LEU A 331 -14.65 39.19 2.42
C LEU A 331 -14.68 37.67 2.24
N LYS A 332 -14.87 36.89 3.32
CA LYS A 332 -14.91 35.42 3.26
C LYS A 332 -16.32 34.87 3.47
N PRO A 333 -16.73 33.83 2.72
CA PRO A 333 -17.94 33.06 3.01
C PRO A 333 -18.01 32.64 4.48
N LYS A 334 -19.22 32.59 5.05
CA LYS A 334 -19.41 32.30 6.48
C LYS A 334 -18.84 30.93 6.87
N GLN A 335 -18.92 29.93 5.99
CA GLN A 335 -18.32 28.60 6.15
C GLN A 335 -17.66 28.14 4.84
N ASP A 336 -16.59 27.35 4.95
CA ASP A 336 -16.00 26.63 3.83
C ASP A 336 -16.85 25.42 3.39
N ARG A 337 -16.63 24.94 2.16
CA ARG A 337 -17.30 23.75 1.60
C ARG A 337 -16.75 22.45 2.24
N TYR A 338 -17.56 21.40 2.25
CA TYR A 338 -17.29 20.15 2.97
C TYR A 338 -15.98 19.44 2.54
N ALA A 339 -15.60 19.50 1.27
CA ALA A 339 -14.34 18.91 0.78
C ALA A 339 -13.08 19.47 1.49
N LEU A 340 -13.15 20.70 2.02
CA LEU A 340 -12.14 21.25 2.93
C LEU A 340 -12.56 20.94 4.38
N ARG A 341 -13.67 21.52 4.84
CA ARG A 341 -14.04 21.61 6.26
C ARG A 341 -14.41 20.29 6.93
N THR A 342 -14.75 19.25 6.17
CA THR A 342 -15.07 17.92 6.71
C THR A 342 -14.03 16.85 6.35
N SER A 343 -12.86 17.26 5.83
CA SER A 343 -11.81 16.32 5.44
C SER A 343 -11.32 15.40 6.59
N PRO A 344 -11.14 15.84 7.86
CA PRO A 344 -10.70 14.92 8.92
C PRO A 344 -11.78 13.88 9.28
N GLN A 345 -13.06 14.29 9.30
CA GLN A 345 -14.17 13.37 9.59
C GLN A 345 -14.55 12.47 8.40
N TRP A 346 -14.04 12.76 7.19
CA TRP A 346 -14.16 11.90 6.02
C TRP A 346 -13.01 10.89 5.93
N LEU A 347 -11.77 11.34 6.14
CA LEU A 347 -10.55 10.53 6.03
C LEU A 347 -10.34 9.59 7.22
N GLY A 348 -10.62 10.05 8.45
CA GLY A 348 -10.38 9.28 9.67
C GLY A 348 -10.96 7.85 9.66
N PRO A 349 -12.24 7.65 9.31
CA PRO A 349 -12.81 6.30 9.18
C PRO A 349 -12.16 5.45 8.08
N GLN A 350 -11.59 6.05 7.03
CA GLN A 350 -10.85 5.29 6.01
C GLN A 350 -9.51 4.80 6.58
N ILE A 351 -8.81 5.65 7.34
CA ILE A 351 -7.54 5.32 8.01
C ILE A 351 -7.76 4.21 9.04
N GLU A 352 -8.83 4.30 9.84
CA GLU A 352 -9.24 3.26 10.80
C GLU A 352 -9.44 1.89 10.10
N VAL A 353 -10.08 1.87 8.92
CA VAL A 353 -10.25 0.65 8.10
C VAL A 353 -8.92 0.18 7.48
N ILE A 354 -8.09 1.09 6.95
CA ILE A 354 -6.79 0.74 6.33
C ILE A 354 -5.84 0.14 7.36
N ARG A 355 -5.75 0.68 8.58
CA ARG A 355 -4.94 0.10 9.67
C ARG A 355 -5.47 -1.28 10.06
N ALA A 356 -6.78 -1.44 10.26
CA ALA A 356 -7.38 -2.73 10.58
C ALA A 356 -7.12 -3.80 9.49
N ALA A 357 -7.22 -3.43 8.22
CA ALA A 357 -6.90 -4.29 7.09
C ALA A 357 -5.40 -4.65 7.05
N THR A 358 -4.52 -3.66 7.27
CA THR A 358 -3.06 -3.86 7.39
C THR A 358 -2.75 -4.92 8.44
N LYS A 359 -3.28 -4.77 9.66
CA LYS A 359 -3.07 -5.75 10.74
C LYS A 359 -3.70 -7.11 10.47
N SER A 360 -4.73 -7.20 9.63
CA SER A 360 -5.26 -8.49 9.18
C SER A 360 -4.32 -9.18 8.17
N ILE A 361 -3.72 -8.44 7.25
CA ILE A 361 -2.81 -9.00 6.24
C ILE A 361 -1.40 -9.27 6.78
N GLU A 362 -0.91 -8.48 7.74
CA GLU A 362 0.34 -8.79 8.46
C GLU A 362 0.22 -10.08 9.29
N ARG A 363 -0.98 -10.39 9.79
CA ARG A 363 -1.30 -11.70 10.38
C ARG A 363 -1.40 -12.80 9.34
N GLU A 364 -2.11 -12.59 8.24
CA GLU A 364 -2.26 -13.59 7.16
C GLU A 364 -0.92 -14.00 6.55
N ALA A 365 -0.01 -13.04 6.31
CA ALA A 365 1.34 -13.30 5.81
C ALA A 365 2.27 -14.03 6.81
N VAL A 366 1.82 -14.18 8.06
CA VAL A 366 2.52 -14.81 9.19
C VAL A 366 1.90 -16.17 9.57
N PHE A 367 0.63 -16.43 9.24
CA PHE A 367 -0.08 -17.63 9.66
C PHE A 367 -0.03 -18.79 8.65
N THR A 368 -0.13 -20.00 9.20
CA THR A 368 -0.06 -21.27 8.45
C THR A 368 -1.41 -21.97 8.29
N TYR A 369 -2.50 -21.31 8.68
CA TYR A 369 -3.85 -21.86 8.68
C TYR A 369 -4.85 -20.85 8.12
N ALA A 370 -5.57 -21.26 7.07
CA ALA A 370 -6.67 -20.52 6.47
C ALA A 370 -7.73 -21.54 6.02
N GLU A 371 -8.81 -21.66 6.78
CA GLU A 371 -9.95 -22.53 6.46
C GLU A 371 -11.26 -21.75 6.58
N ASP A 372 -12.02 -21.78 5.47
CA ASP A 372 -13.42 -21.37 5.27
C ASP A 372 -13.85 -19.97 5.76
N ALA A 373 -13.89 -19.02 4.81
CA ALA A 373 -14.42 -17.66 4.99
C ALA A 373 -15.73 -17.42 4.20
N ALA A 374 -16.65 -18.40 4.15
CA ALA A 374 -17.92 -18.28 3.43
C ALA A 374 -19.15 -17.99 4.34
N SER A 375 -19.42 -16.72 4.64
CA SER A 375 -20.70 -16.29 5.25
C SER A 375 -21.23 -15.01 4.60
N ALA A 376 -22.53 -14.98 4.27
CA ALA A 376 -23.10 -13.99 3.35
C ALA A 376 -24.41 -13.36 3.86
N SER A 377 -24.32 -12.17 4.46
CA SER A 377 -25.47 -11.27 4.65
C SER A 377 -25.04 -9.84 5.02
N LEU A 378 -25.53 -8.83 4.28
CA LEU A 378 -26.20 -7.61 4.80
C LEU A 378 -26.46 -6.56 3.69
N PRO A 379 -27.63 -5.90 3.63
CA PRO A 379 -27.92 -4.82 2.68
C PRO A 379 -28.06 -3.44 3.34
N LEU A 380 -27.51 -2.38 2.72
CA LEU A 380 -27.65 -0.98 3.22
C LEU A 380 -28.01 0.08 2.15
N MET A 381 -28.03 -0.27 0.86
CA MET A 381 -28.16 0.69 -0.26
C MET A 381 -29.60 0.98 -0.72
N GLN A 382 -30.54 1.27 0.20
CA GLN A 382 -31.93 1.61 -0.16
C GLN A 382 -32.61 2.78 0.61
N LYS A 383 -31.90 3.53 1.48
CA LYS A 383 -32.54 4.61 2.29
C LYS A 383 -31.95 6.03 2.20
N LEU A 384 -31.14 6.35 1.19
CA LEU A 384 -30.57 7.69 0.99
C LEU A 384 -30.97 8.34 -0.35
N ARG A 385 -32.26 8.71 -0.49
CA ARG A 385 -32.76 9.56 -1.59
C ARG A 385 -33.86 10.56 -1.20
N ALA A 386 -34.45 10.45 -0.01
CA ALA A 386 -35.66 11.20 0.39
C ALA A 386 -35.41 12.57 1.07
N VAL A 387 -34.15 13.02 1.21
CA VAL A 387 -33.78 14.20 2.05
C VAL A 387 -33.38 15.43 1.21
N LEU A 388 -33.45 15.35 -0.12
CA LEU A 388 -32.86 16.35 -1.04
C LEU A 388 -33.87 17.33 -1.69
N VAL A 389 -35.10 17.43 -1.17
CA VAL A 389 -36.18 18.25 -1.78
C VAL A 389 -36.48 19.53 -0.98
N ASP A 390 -36.42 19.48 0.35
CA ASP A 390 -36.93 20.54 1.25
C ASP A 390 -36.01 21.76 1.43
N HIS A 391 -35.06 22.00 0.52
CA HIS A 391 -34.11 23.13 0.62
C HIS A 391 -34.01 24.02 -0.63
N ALA A 392 -34.97 23.89 -1.55
CA ALA A 392 -34.94 24.56 -2.86
C ALA A 392 -35.69 25.91 -2.93
N LEU A 393 -36.24 26.43 -1.82
CA LEU A 393 -37.23 27.53 -1.84
C LEU A 393 -37.01 28.61 -0.76
N SER A 394 -36.06 29.54 -0.95
CA SER A 394 -36.11 30.86 -0.29
C SER A 394 -35.19 31.92 -0.92
N SER A 395 -35.68 33.17 -0.97
CA SER A 395 -34.98 34.46 -1.23
C SER A 395 -34.42 34.75 -2.64
N GLY A 396 -34.46 36.04 -3.01
CA GLY A 396 -33.92 36.64 -4.24
C GLY A 396 -34.12 38.18 -4.24
N ASP A 397 -33.48 38.86 -5.19
CA ASP A 397 -33.74 40.21 -5.77
C ASP A 397 -33.90 41.46 -4.86
N ALA A 398 -33.47 42.68 -5.24
CA ALA A 398 -32.58 43.16 -6.33
C ALA A 398 -32.21 44.66 -6.16
N GLU A 399 -31.04 45.09 -6.69
CA GLU A 399 -30.74 46.45 -7.28
C GLU A 399 -30.86 47.71 -6.37
N ARG A 400 -30.51 49.00 -6.67
CA ARG A 400 -29.66 49.83 -7.60
C ARG A 400 -29.60 51.27 -6.97
N GLU A 401 -28.87 52.35 -7.34
CA GLU A 401 -27.71 52.75 -8.21
C GLU A 401 -27.06 54.07 -7.63
N PRO A 402 -26.09 54.81 -8.25
CA PRO A 402 -25.14 55.66 -7.51
C PRO A 402 -25.07 57.17 -7.91
N SER A 403 -24.19 57.94 -7.24
CA SER A 403 -23.90 59.36 -7.55
C SER A 403 -22.40 59.69 -7.76
N VAL A 404 -21.58 58.73 -8.19
CA VAL A 404 -20.10 58.84 -8.20
C VAL A 404 -19.54 59.40 -9.53
N PHE A 405 -20.33 59.37 -10.61
CA PHE A 405 -19.87 59.42 -12.00
C PHE A 405 -18.89 60.54 -12.40
N SER A 406 -19.04 61.78 -11.91
CA SER A 406 -18.22 62.90 -12.41
C SER A 406 -16.76 62.92 -11.94
N LYS A 407 -16.39 62.11 -10.93
CA LYS A 407 -14.98 61.93 -10.52
C LYS A 407 -14.31 60.73 -11.21
N ILE A 408 -15.09 59.85 -11.83
CA ILE A 408 -14.60 58.58 -12.39
C ILE A 408 -13.74 58.84 -13.63
N THR A 409 -14.21 59.64 -14.59
CA THR A 409 -13.57 59.81 -15.90
C THR A 409 -12.09 60.18 -15.82
N LYS A 410 -11.74 61.19 -15.01
CA LYS A 410 -10.34 61.63 -14.87
C LYS A 410 -9.47 60.57 -14.17
N PHE A 411 -10.00 59.91 -13.14
CA PHE A 411 -9.29 58.84 -12.42
C PHE A 411 -9.05 57.63 -13.34
N GLU A 412 -10.03 57.27 -14.18
CA GLU A 412 -9.86 56.23 -15.18
C GLU A 412 -8.79 56.56 -16.22
N GLU A 413 -8.72 57.81 -16.70
CA GLU A 413 -7.71 58.23 -17.69
C GLU A 413 -6.28 58.09 -17.15
N GLU A 414 -6.02 58.59 -15.93
CA GLU A 414 -4.72 58.48 -15.27
C GLU A 414 -4.37 57.01 -14.95
N LEU A 415 -5.33 56.21 -14.47
CA LEU A 415 -5.11 54.80 -14.14
C LEU A 415 -4.87 53.92 -15.39
N ARG A 416 -5.65 54.15 -16.46
CA ARG A 416 -5.58 53.42 -17.75
C ARG A 416 -4.24 53.63 -18.46
N ALA A 417 -3.59 54.77 -18.25
CA ALA A 417 -2.27 55.07 -18.84
C ALA A 417 -1.10 54.32 -18.16
N VAL A 418 -1.24 53.94 -16.88
CA VAL A 418 -0.12 53.39 -16.08
C VAL A 418 -0.34 51.93 -15.70
N LEU A 419 -1.53 51.56 -15.21
CA LEU A 419 -1.79 50.25 -14.59
C LEU A 419 -1.42 49.04 -15.47
N PRO A 420 -1.66 49.00 -16.79
CA PRO A 420 -1.29 47.84 -17.61
C PRO A 420 0.22 47.55 -17.61
N ARG A 421 1.05 48.60 -17.57
CA ARG A 421 2.52 48.47 -17.57
C ARG A 421 3.02 47.93 -16.24
N GLU A 422 2.50 48.44 -15.12
CA GLU A 422 2.91 48.02 -13.78
C GLU A 422 2.47 46.57 -13.49
N VAL A 423 1.28 46.17 -13.97
CA VAL A 423 0.81 44.78 -13.88
C VAL A 423 1.70 43.83 -14.68
N GLU A 424 2.14 44.22 -15.88
CA GLU A 424 3.02 43.38 -16.70
C GLU A 424 4.45 43.32 -16.15
N ALA A 425 5.00 44.43 -15.67
CA ALA A 425 6.29 44.44 -14.97
C ALA A 425 6.28 43.53 -13.73
N ALA A 426 5.18 43.51 -12.97
CA ALA A 426 5.02 42.60 -11.84
C ALA A 426 4.93 41.13 -12.26
N ARG A 427 4.31 40.81 -13.40
CA ARG A 427 4.27 39.44 -13.95
C ARG A 427 5.65 38.96 -14.40
N VAL A 428 6.40 39.80 -15.12
CA VAL A 428 7.78 39.52 -15.54
C VAL A 428 8.65 39.25 -14.31
N ALA A 429 8.60 40.11 -13.29
CA ALA A 429 9.32 39.90 -12.04
C ALA A 429 8.95 38.58 -11.34
N VAL A 430 7.69 38.13 -11.38
CA VAL A 430 7.28 36.81 -10.87
C VAL A 430 7.83 35.67 -11.73
N ALA A 431 7.81 35.79 -13.05
CA ALA A 431 8.32 34.78 -13.98
C ALA A 431 9.86 34.62 -13.91
N GLU A 432 10.58 35.69 -13.64
CA GLU A 432 12.04 35.74 -13.46
C GLU A 432 12.49 35.40 -12.02
N GLY A 433 11.55 35.26 -11.08
CA GLY A 433 11.84 34.99 -9.66
C GLY A 433 12.29 36.21 -8.85
N ALA A 434 12.28 37.40 -9.44
CA ALA A 434 12.64 38.70 -8.86
C ALA A 434 11.44 39.46 -8.23
N ALA A 435 10.37 38.76 -7.85
CA ALA A 435 9.15 39.36 -7.33
C ALA A 435 9.38 40.13 -6.02
N ALA A 436 8.84 41.36 -5.95
CA ALA A 436 8.95 42.24 -4.77
C ALA A 436 8.28 41.69 -3.50
N VAL A 437 7.41 40.68 -3.63
CA VAL A 437 6.87 39.89 -2.53
C VAL A 437 7.27 38.43 -2.75
N PRO A 438 7.99 37.77 -1.82
CA PRO A 438 8.44 36.40 -2.01
C PRO A 438 7.27 35.41 -2.02
N ASN A 439 7.45 34.28 -2.72
CA ASN A 439 6.46 33.22 -2.74
C ASN A 439 6.35 32.53 -1.37
N ARG A 440 5.21 32.74 -0.70
CA ARG A 440 4.87 32.29 0.66
C ARG A 440 5.09 30.81 0.93
N ILE A 441 5.05 29.97 -0.11
CA ILE A 441 5.29 28.53 0.04
C ILE A 441 6.68 28.21 0.61
N LYS A 442 7.67 29.09 0.45
CA LYS A 442 9.00 28.94 1.05
C LYS A 442 9.00 29.05 2.58
N ASP A 443 8.00 29.72 3.13
CA ASP A 443 7.80 29.97 4.57
C ASP A 443 6.62 29.15 5.14
N SER A 444 6.25 28.04 4.48
CA SER A 444 5.22 27.09 4.92
C SER A 444 5.81 25.70 5.16
N ARG A 445 5.28 24.95 6.15
CA ARG A 445 5.66 23.54 6.39
C ARG A 445 5.43 22.62 5.18
N SER A 446 4.51 22.98 4.28
CA SER A 446 4.24 22.30 3.02
C SER A 446 5.30 22.50 1.92
N PHE A 447 6.35 23.32 2.15
CA PHE A 447 7.41 23.59 1.16
C PHE A 447 8.03 22.34 0.52
N PRO A 448 8.35 21.24 1.24
CA PRO A 448 8.99 20.07 0.65
C PRO A 448 8.24 19.47 -0.54
N LEU A 449 6.89 19.41 -0.48
CA LEU A 449 6.07 18.95 -1.60
C LEU A 449 6.14 19.87 -2.82
N TYR A 450 6.16 21.19 -2.60
CA TYR A 450 6.34 22.17 -3.68
C TYR A 450 7.75 22.05 -4.29
N ARG A 451 8.77 21.96 -3.44
CA ARG A 451 10.19 21.77 -3.82
C ARG A 451 10.38 20.51 -4.66
N PHE A 452 9.83 19.38 -4.23
CA PHE A 452 9.83 18.11 -4.96
C PHE A 452 9.26 18.26 -6.38
N VAL A 453 8.04 18.81 -6.50
CA VAL A 453 7.38 18.96 -7.81
C VAL A 453 8.07 19.99 -8.70
N ARG A 454 8.56 21.12 -8.17
CA ARG A 454 9.12 22.22 -8.97
C ARG A 454 10.61 22.11 -9.28
N GLU A 455 11.40 21.62 -8.34
CA GLU A 455 12.86 21.62 -8.41
C GLU A 455 13.40 20.23 -8.74
N GLU A 456 12.93 19.17 -8.05
CA GLU A 456 13.42 17.80 -8.24
C GLU A 456 12.84 17.12 -9.49
N LEU A 457 11.51 17.18 -9.67
CA LEU A 457 10.84 16.70 -10.88
C LEU A 457 10.86 17.73 -12.03
N GLY A 458 11.25 18.98 -11.74
CA GLY A 458 11.32 20.04 -12.74
C GLY A 458 9.98 20.35 -13.42
N CYS A 459 8.85 20.28 -12.71
CA CYS A 459 7.54 20.60 -13.28
C CYS A 459 7.28 22.10 -13.31
N VAL A 460 7.09 22.68 -14.50
CA VAL A 460 6.93 24.13 -14.67
C VAL A 460 5.50 24.62 -14.35
N PHE A 461 5.34 25.94 -14.22
CA PHE A 461 4.01 26.57 -14.25
C PHE A 461 3.43 26.51 -15.67
N LEU A 462 2.17 26.10 -15.78
CA LEU A 462 1.46 25.92 -17.04
C LEU A 462 0.79 27.23 -17.47
N THR A 463 1.03 27.65 -18.71
CA THR A 463 0.45 28.86 -19.33
C THR A 463 0.22 28.58 -20.82
N GLY A 464 -0.81 29.18 -21.42
CA GLY A 464 -1.07 29.10 -22.87
C GLY A 464 0.02 29.75 -23.74
N GLU A 465 0.94 30.50 -23.13
CA GLU A 465 2.13 31.07 -23.79
C GLU A 465 3.23 30.02 -24.05
N LYS A 466 3.10 28.81 -23.48
CA LYS A 466 4.11 27.74 -23.55
C LYS A 466 3.49 26.44 -24.06
N LEU A 467 4.27 25.68 -24.83
CA LEU A 467 3.83 24.42 -25.46
C LEU A 467 3.69 23.23 -24.49
N LYS A 468 3.95 23.41 -23.20
CA LYS A 468 3.97 22.32 -22.22
C LYS A 468 2.53 21.90 -21.87
N SER A 469 2.19 20.64 -22.11
CA SER A 469 0.87 20.11 -21.77
C SER A 469 0.75 19.75 -20.28
N PRO A 470 -0.46 19.78 -19.71
CA PRO A 470 -0.68 19.29 -18.34
C PRO A 470 -0.34 17.81 -18.18
N GLY A 471 -0.57 16.99 -19.21
CA GLY A 471 -0.34 15.54 -19.18
C GLY A 471 1.13 15.16 -18.97
N GLU A 472 2.06 15.90 -19.56
CA GLU A 472 3.51 15.70 -19.35
C GLU A 472 3.91 15.92 -17.88
N GLU A 473 3.37 16.97 -17.24
CA GLU A 473 3.70 17.29 -15.85
C GLU A 473 3.00 16.34 -14.86
N CYS A 474 1.75 15.93 -15.14
CA CYS A 474 1.09 14.85 -14.40
C CYS A 474 1.86 13.54 -14.49
N ASN A 475 2.40 13.18 -15.66
CA ASN A 475 3.13 11.93 -15.87
C ASN A 475 4.44 11.89 -15.06
N LYS A 476 5.19 13.00 -14.97
CA LYS A 476 6.38 13.09 -14.10
C LYS A 476 6.04 12.82 -12.63
N VAL A 477 4.97 13.43 -12.12
CA VAL A 477 4.53 13.24 -10.73
C VAL A 477 4.03 11.82 -10.50
N PHE A 478 3.28 11.24 -11.44
CA PHE A 478 2.83 9.85 -11.38
C PHE A 478 4.02 8.86 -11.36
N ILE A 479 5.04 9.07 -12.19
CA ILE A 479 6.27 8.26 -12.18
C ILE A 479 7.00 8.44 -10.84
N GLY A 480 7.19 9.68 -10.37
CA GLY A 480 7.85 9.96 -9.08
C GLY A 480 7.11 9.36 -7.87
N ILE A 481 5.78 9.21 -7.93
CA ILE A 481 4.98 8.46 -6.95
C ILE A 481 5.25 6.96 -7.07
N SER A 482 5.21 6.42 -8.29
CA SER A 482 5.43 5.00 -8.59
C SER A 482 6.85 4.53 -8.24
N GLU A 483 7.82 5.43 -8.29
CA GLU A 483 9.22 5.23 -7.87
C GLU A 483 9.43 5.51 -6.35
N GLY A 484 8.38 5.78 -5.58
CA GLY A 484 8.44 6.01 -4.13
C GLY A 484 9.05 7.36 -3.69
N LYS A 485 9.47 8.22 -4.63
CA LYS A 485 10.19 9.48 -4.34
C LYS A 485 9.37 10.51 -3.56
N LEU A 486 8.04 10.46 -3.65
CA LEU A 486 7.14 11.35 -2.91
C LEU A 486 7.18 11.15 -1.39
N VAL A 487 7.62 9.97 -0.90
CA VAL A 487 7.51 9.60 0.52
C VAL A 487 8.32 10.52 1.45
N ASP A 488 9.57 10.86 1.11
CA ASP A 488 10.38 11.74 1.95
C ASP A 488 9.87 13.20 1.94
N PRO A 489 9.58 13.85 0.80
CA PRO A 489 8.93 15.17 0.77
C PRO A 489 7.60 15.21 1.55
N MET A 490 6.79 14.16 1.49
CA MET A 490 5.54 14.07 2.24
C MET A 490 5.78 14.03 3.75
N LEU A 491 6.70 13.19 4.22
CA LEU A 491 7.03 13.07 5.65
C LEU A 491 7.85 14.27 6.16
N GLU A 492 8.62 14.95 5.31
CA GLU A 492 9.36 16.17 5.66
C GLU A 492 8.40 17.31 6.08
N CYS A 493 7.19 17.38 5.51
CA CYS A 493 6.14 18.32 5.93
C CYS A 493 5.68 18.15 7.39
N LEU A 494 5.95 16.98 8.00
CA LEU A 494 5.53 16.61 9.36
C LEU A 494 6.72 16.39 10.31
N LYS A 495 7.95 16.75 9.90
CA LYS A 495 9.18 16.52 10.69
C LYS A 495 9.25 17.28 12.02
N GLU A 496 8.44 18.32 12.18
CA GLU A 496 8.36 19.14 13.40
C GLU A 496 7.21 18.71 14.33
N TRP A 497 6.44 17.68 13.98
CA TRP A 497 5.26 17.28 14.75
C TRP A 497 5.63 16.31 15.87
N ASP A 498 5.12 16.57 17.09
CA ASP A 498 5.41 15.81 18.31
C ASP A 498 4.35 14.73 18.62
N GLY A 499 3.50 14.42 17.63
CA GLY A 499 2.40 13.45 17.71
C GLY A 499 1.17 13.93 18.46
N LYS A 500 1.01 15.24 18.73
CA LYS A 500 -0.10 15.79 19.52
C LYS A 500 -0.89 16.88 18.78
N PRO A 501 -2.19 17.03 19.06
CA PRO A 501 -2.94 18.25 18.74
C PRO A 501 -2.45 19.43 19.59
N LEU A 502 -2.77 20.65 19.16
CA LEU A 502 -2.56 21.86 19.95
C LEU A 502 -3.42 21.87 21.23
N PRO A 503 -2.98 22.55 22.32
CA PRO A 503 -3.75 22.65 23.55
C PRO A 503 -5.05 23.46 23.37
N ILE A 504 -6.13 22.99 24.01
CA ILE A 504 -7.48 23.58 23.99
C ILE A 504 -7.99 23.95 25.42
N ASN A 505 -7.05 24.14 26.36
CA ASN A 505 -7.29 24.34 27.80
C ASN A 505 -6.74 25.69 28.27
#